data_AF-A0A955CH88-F1
#
_entry.id   AF-A0A955CH88-F1
#
_cell.length_a   1.000
_cell.length_b   1.000
_cell.length_c   1.000
_cell.angle_alpha   90.00
_cell.angle_beta   90.00
_cell.angle_gamma   90.00
#
_symmetry.space_group_name_H-M   'P 1'
#
loop_
_entity.id
_entity.type
_entity.pdbx_description
1 polymer ?
#
loop_
_entity_poly.entity_id
_entity_poly.type
_entity_poly.pdbx_seq_one_letter_code
_entity_poly.pdbx_strand_id
1 'polypeptide(L)'
;MKPWKRVGLSAYYATTLPLRKVMLRRAADAGKSPIAVLFYHRVADGPHNDWTIARRTFARHLDWLREHCDLVSLADAQRLVREGNRGRIAVSITFDDGYAENCDFALPLLLDREIPFTYFTCLDYIQRGVPFPHDVASEQYLRPNTPAQIIELAALGAEIGAHTRTHPNLGCVDEPDRLYDEIVTARDELEQLIGKSVRYFAFPYGLHANLSLPAARLAHEHGYAAVCSAYGAYNIPGQSAFHLRRIHGDPEMLRFTNWLSGDPRRLIAGDTAGDFEWDVPDETTHVGDSAVMGVSGR
;
A
#
# COMPACT_ATOMS: atom_id res chain seq x y z
N MET A 1 -11.31 -12.18 17.62
CA MET A 1 -12.57 -11.42 17.93
C MET A 1 -13.46 -12.20 18.90
N LYS A 2 -14.12 -11.51 19.85
CA LYS A 2 -15.06 -12.13 20.80
C LYS A 2 -16.25 -12.81 20.05
N PRO A 3 -16.81 -13.93 20.53
CA PRO A 3 -17.83 -14.69 19.80
C PRO A 3 -19.05 -13.88 19.34
N TRP A 4 -19.60 -13.02 20.21
CA TRP A 4 -20.77 -12.20 19.88
C TRP A 4 -20.49 -11.17 18.77
N LYS A 5 -19.27 -10.60 18.73
CA LYS A 5 -18.85 -9.70 17.63
C LYS A 5 -18.78 -10.46 16.31
N ARG A 6 -18.34 -11.73 16.35
CA ARG A 6 -18.30 -12.60 15.16
C ARG A 6 -19.70 -12.87 14.63
N VAL A 7 -20.64 -13.24 15.50
CA VAL A 7 -22.05 -13.44 15.12
C VAL A 7 -22.64 -12.16 14.52
N GLY A 8 -22.45 -11.01 15.19
CA GLY A 8 -22.93 -9.73 14.71
C GLY A 8 -22.35 -9.34 13.35
N LEU A 9 -21.04 -9.54 13.14
CA LEU A 9 -20.38 -9.25 11.88
C LEU A 9 -20.83 -10.20 10.76
N SER A 10 -21.02 -11.49 11.05
CA SER A 10 -21.56 -12.46 10.09
C SER A 10 -22.99 -12.10 9.67
N ALA A 11 -23.85 -11.75 10.63
CA ALA A 11 -25.21 -11.31 10.35
C ALA A 11 -25.21 -10.05 9.49
N TYR A 12 -24.41 -9.04 9.86
CA TYR A 12 -24.24 -7.81 9.08
C TYR A 12 -23.75 -8.08 7.66
N TYR A 13 -22.74 -8.93 7.50
CA TYR A 13 -22.20 -9.30 6.20
C TYR A 13 -23.28 -9.94 5.32
N ALA A 14 -23.96 -10.96 5.83
CA ALA A 14 -24.99 -11.69 5.10
C ALA A 14 -26.19 -10.81 4.71
N THR A 15 -26.67 -9.96 5.64
CA THR A 15 -27.84 -9.11 5.37
C THR A 15 -27.54 -7.97 4.41
N THR A 16 -26.30 -7.48 4.36
CA THR A 16 -25.93 -6.37 3.48
C THR A 16 -25.39 -6.82 2.12
N LEU A 17 -24.99 -8.08 1.94
CA LEU A 17 -24.36 -8.56 0.71
C LEU A 17 -25.16 -8.30 -0.59
N PRO A 18 -26.50 -8.51 -0.65
CA PRO A 18 -27.27 -8.20 -1.86
C PRO A 18 -27.20 -6.72 -2.23
N LEU A 19 -27.31 -5.83 -1.24
CA LEU A 19 -27.19 -4.38 -1.44
C LEU A 19 -25.79 -4.01 -1.95
N ARG A 20 -24.74 -4.58 -1.36
CA ARG A 20 -23.35 -4.34 -1.79
C ARG A 20 -23.13 -4.73 -3.24
N LYS A 21 -23.69 -5.86 -3.70
CA LYS A 21 -23.59 -6.28 -5.11
C LYS A 21 -24.22 -5.25 -6.05
N VAL A 22 -25.39 -4.71 -5.69
CA VAL A 22 -26.05 -3.66 -6.49
C VAL A 22 -25.24 -2.37 -6.47
N MET A 23 -24.71 -1.97 -5.31
CA MET A 23 -23.85 -0.79 -5.17
C MET A 23 -22.58 -0.90 -6.01
N LEU A 24 -21.88 -2.03 -5.95
CA LEU A 24 -20.65 -2.27 -6.72
C LEU A 24 -20.93 -2.30 -8.22
N ARG A 25 -22.05 -2.87 -8.66
CA ARG A 25 -22.44 -2.83 -10.07
C ARG A 25 -22.68 -1.40 -10.56
N ARG A 26 -23.42 -0.59 -9.79
CA ARG A 26 -23.63 0.83 -10.11
C ARG A 26 -22.34 1.63 -10.11
N ALA A 27 -21.45 1.35 -9.16
CA ALA A 27 -20.13 1.97 -9.10
C ALA A 27 -19.30 1.62 -10.35
N ALA A 28 -19.27 0.35 -10.75
CA ALA A 28 -18.63 -0.10 -11.98
C ALA A 28 -19.21 0.56 -13.24
N ASP A 29 -20.53 0.64 -13.38
CA ASP A 29 -21.20 1.31 -14.49
C ASP A 29 -20.80 2.80 -14.58
N ALA A 30 -20.59 3.44 -13.42
CA ALA A 30 -20.13 4.82 -13.29
C ALA A 30 -18.60 4.99 -13.38
N GLY A 31 -17.82 3.93 -13.56
CA GLY A 31 -16.35 4.00 -13.54
C GLY A 31 -15.75 4.31 -12.16
N LYS A 32 -16.51 4.11 -11.09
CA LYS A 32 -16.16 4.39 -9.69
C LYS A 32 -16.02 3.12 -8.84
N SER A 33 -15.76 1.96 -9.46
CA SER A 33 -15.57 0.72 -8.72
C SER A 33 -14.38 0.87 -7.75
N PRO A 34 -14.49 0.44 -6.48
CA PRO A 34 -13.47 0.71 -5.47
C PRO A 34 -12.12 0.04 -5.76
N ILE A 35 -11.03 0.64 -5.28
CA ILE A 35 -9.68 0.09 -5.31
C ILE A 35 -9.20 -0.09 -3.87
N ALA A 36 -8.79 -1.30 -3.50
CA ALA A 36 -8.14 -1.57 -2.22
C ALA A 36 -6.64 -1.78 -2.42
N VAL A 37 -5.85 -1.24 -1.52
CA VAL A 37 -4.43 -1.58 -1.38
C VAL A 37 -4.28 -2.29 -0.05
N LEU A 38 -3.89 -3.56 -0.08
CA LEU A 38 -3.67 -4.36 1.12
C LEU A 38 -2.24 -4.18 1.60
N PHE A 39 -2.05 -4.11 2.92
CA PHE A 39 -0.72 -4.21 3.52
C PHE A 39 -0.63 -5.41 4.46
N TYR A 40 0.51 -6.08 4.37
CA TYR A 40 0.98 -7.14 5.26
C TYR A 40 2.36 -6.75 5.79
N HIS A 41 2.82 -7.40 6.85
CA HIS A 41 4.20 -7.22 7.31
C HIS A 41 4.94 -8.56 7.22
N ARG A 42 4.44 -9.58 7.92
CA ARG A 42 5.11 -10.87 8.01
C ARG A 42 4.16 -12.04 7.81
N VAL A 43 4.55 -12.98 6.96
CA VAL A 43 3.80 -14.23 6.73
C VAL A 43 4.62 -15.43 7.19
N ALA A 44 4.31 -15.95 8.37
CA ALA A 44 5.04 -17.04 8.99
C ALA A 44 4.17 -17.84 9.98
N ASP A 45 4.55 -19.09 10.22
CA ASP A 45 3.90 -19.98 11.21
C ASP A 45 4.68 -20.01 12.56
N GLY A 46 5.74 -19.19 12.68
CA GLY A 46 6.55 -19.04 13.89
C GLY A 46 5.89 -18.14 14.96
N PRO A 47 6.65 -17.63 15.95
CA PRO A 47 6.08 -16.73 16.96
C PRO A 47 5.37 -15.56 16.28
N HIS A 48 4.14 -15.32 16.73
CA HIS A 48 3.26 -14.30 16.21
C HIS A 48 3.48 -13.01 17.03
N ASN A 49 3.89 -11.93 16.37
CA ASN A 49 3.54 -10.59 16.82
C ASN A 49 2.20 -10.18 16.18
N ASP A 50 1.69 -9.01 16.55
CA ASP A 50 0.41 -8.48 16.04
C ASP A 50 0.41 -8.25 14.52
N TRP A 51 1.57 -8.31 13.88
CA TRP A 51 1.80 -8.07 12.45
C TRP A 51 2.10 -9.35 11.65
N THR A 52 2.03 -10.52 12.30
CA THR A 52 2.27 -11.82 11.67
C THR A 52 0.96 -12.52 11.30
N ILE A 53 0.82 -12.91 10.03
CA ILE A 53 -0.24 -13.78 9.55
C ILE A 53 0.30 -15.18 9.23
N ALA A 54 -0.44 -16.23 9.63
CA ALA A 54 -0.08 -17.60 9.32
C ALA A 54 -0.09 -17.87 7.80
N ARG A 55 0.81 -18.73 7.33
CA ARG A 55 0.98 -19.07 5.90
C ARG A 55 -0.33 -19.57 5.29
N ARG A 56 -1.02 -20.46 6.01
CA ARG A 56 -2.33 -21.00 5.61
C ARG A 56 -3.38 -19.92 5.44
N THR A 57 -3.40 -18.92 6.32
CA THR A 57 -4.39 -17.84 6.26
C THR A 57 -4.08 -16.91 5.09
N PHE A 58 -2.82 -16.56 4.88
CA PHE A 58 -2.40 -15.77 3.72
C PHE A 58 -2.76 -16.46 2.39
N ALA A 59 -2.51 -17.77 2.25
CA ALA A 59 -2.92 -18.52 1.07
C ALA A 59 -4.44 -18.45 0.83
N ARG A 60 -5.25 -18.55 1.90
CA ARG A 60 -6.72 -18.39 1.82
C ARG A 60 -7.14 -16.97 1.43
N HIS A 61 -6.39 -15.94 1.82
CA HIS A 61 -6.63 -14.58 1.35
C HIS A 61 -6.47 -14.52 -0.17
N LEU A 62 -5.36 -15.06 -0.69
CA LEU A 62 -5.10 -15.06 -2.14
C LEU A 62 -6.14 -15.86 -2.92
N ASP A 63 -6.55 -17.03 -2.42
CA ASP A 63 -7.60 -17.84 -3.07
C ASP A 63 -8.92 -17.07 -3.14
N TRP A 64 -9.32 -16.44 -2.03
CA TRP A 64 -10.55 -15.65 -1.99
C TRP A 64 -10.46 -14.41 -2.89
N LEU A 65 -9.35 -13.68 -2.86
CA LEU A 65 -9.12 -12.50 -3.70
C LEU A 65 -9.20 -12.83 -5.18
N ARG A 66 -8.55 -13.92 -5.62
CA ARG A 66 -8.56 -14.35 -7.02
C ARG A 66 -9.97 -14.68 -7.50
N GLU A 67 -10.81 -15.24 -6.64
CA GLU A 67 -12.21 -15.52 -6.95
C GLU A 67 -13.08 -14.26 -6.92
N HIS A 68 -12.77 -13.27 -6.05
CA HIS A 68 -13.69 -12.17 -5.69
C HIS A 68 -13.30 -10.76 -6.20
N CYS A 69 -12.07 -10.56 -6.64
CA CYS A 69 -11.48 -9.26 -6.97
C CYS A 69 -10.63 -9.33 -8.25
N ASP A 70 -10.24 -8.17 -8.75
CA ASP A 70 -9.22 -8.04 -9.81
C ASP A 70 -7.88 -7.73 -9.14
N LEU A 71 -6.93 -8.67 -9.18
CA LEU A 71 -5.59 -8.48 -8.60
C LEU A 71 -4.72 -7.67 -9.56
N VAL A 72 -4.20 -6.54 -9.10
CA VAL A 72 -3.49 -5.55 -9.93
C VAL A 72 -2.21 -5.06 -9.26
N SER A 73 -1.26 -4.56 -10.05
CA SER A 73 -0.06 -3.91 -9.54
C SER A 73 -0.41 -2.62 -8.77
N LEU A 74 0.51 -2.10 -7.94
CA LEU A 74 0.28 -0.81 -7.28
C LEU A 74 0.19 0.34 -8.30
N ALA A 75 0.95 0.26 -9.39
CA ALA A 75 0.84 1.20 -10.50
C ALA A 75 -0.52 1.17 -11.21
N ASP A 76 -1.07 -0.02 -11.44
CA ASP A 76 -2.43 -0.14 -11.99
C ASP A 76 -3.48 0.32 -10.99
N ALA A 77 -3.33 0.01 -9.70
CA ALA A 77 -4.22 0.52 -8.67
C ALA A 77 -4.22 2.06 -8.66
N GLN A 78 -3.05 2.68 -8.71
CA GLN A 78 -2.89 4.13 -8.79
C GLN A 78 -3.53 4.69 -10.07
N ARG A 79 -3.28 4.07 -11.22
CA ARG A 79 -3.84 4.47 -12.50
C ARG A 79 -5.37 4.40 -12.49
N LEU A 80 -5.95 3.34 -11.94
CA LEU A 80 -7.40 3.16 -11.80
C LEU A 80 -8.04 4.23 -10.88
N VAL A 81 -7.32 4.71 -9.87
CA VAL A 81 -7.77 5.86 -9.05
C VAL A 81 -7.86 7.14 -9.88
N ARG A 82 -6.91 7.39 -10.79
CA ARG A 82 -6.96 8.56 -11.70
C ARG A 82 -8.02 8.42 -12.79
N GLU A 83 -8.02 7.30 -13.48
CA GLU A 83 -8.72 7.12 -14.77
C GLU A 83 -10.13 6.55 -14.64
N GLY A 84 -10.44 5.90 -13.51
CA GLY A 84 -11.67 5.15 -13.33
C GLY A 84 -11.48 3.64 -13.33
N ASN A 85 -12.34 2.96 -12.59
CA ASN A 85 -12.44 1.50 -12.56
C ASN A 85 -13.87 1.07 -12.87
N ARG A 86 -14.03 0.33 -13.97
CA ARG A 86 -15.31 -0.26 -14.42
C ARG A 86 -15.41 -1.75 -14.12
N GLY A 87 -14.36 -2.35 -13.57
CA GLY A 87 -14.28 -3.76 -13.23
C GLY A 87 -14.81 -4.07 -11.84
N ARG A 88 -14.34 -5.18 -11.28
CA ARG A 88 -14.61 -5.55 -9.90
C ARG A 88 -13.82 -4.63 -8.98
N ILE A 89 -13.89 -4.88 -7.68
CA ILE A 89 -12.96 -4.26 -6.75
C ILE A 89 -11.55 -4.66 -7.16
N ALA A 90 -10.73 -3.67 -7.50
CA ALA A 90 -9.32 -3.89 -7.80
C ALA A 90 -8.53 -3.98 -6.48
N VAL A 91 -7.58 -4.90 -6.39
CA VAL A 91 -6.79 -5.14 -5.17
C VAL A 91 -5.31 -5.20 -5.52
N SER A 92 -4.53 -4.30 -4.94
CA SER A 92 -3.06 -4.39 -4.92
C SER A 92 -2.59 -4.95 -3.58
N ILE A 93 -1.55 -5.79 -3.60
CA ILE A 93 -0.96 -6.41 -2.42
C ILE A 93 0.39 -5.75 -2.13
N THR A 94 0.57 -5.29 -0.90
CA THR A 94 1.81 -4.67 -0.43
C THR A 94 2.31 -5.31 0.85
N PHE A 95 3.61 -5.22 1.06
CA PHE A 95 4.29 -5.63 2.30
C PHE A 95 5.19 -4.51 2.80
N ASP A 96 5.30 -4.39 4.11
CA ASP A 96 6.16 -3.40 4.78
C ASP A 96 7.35 -4.07 5.51
N ASP A 97 8.27 -3.22 5.96
CA ASP A 97 9.48 -3.49 6.76
C ASP A 97 10.61 -4.25 6.04
N GLY A 98 10.30 -5.34 5.36
CA GLY A 98 11.32 -6.24 4.78
C GLY A 98 11.71 -7.40 5.69
N TYR A 99 10.73 -8.16 6.20
CA TYR A 99 10.99 -9.40 6.97
C TYR A 99 11.45 -10.55 6.05
N ALA A 100 12.55 -11.22 6.41
CA ALA A 100 13.16 -12.26 5.60
C ALA A 100 12.23 -13.47 5.37
N GLU A 101 11.38 -13.82 6.34
CA GLU A 101 10.50 -14.99 6.21
C GLU A 101 9.45 -14.85 5.10
N ASN A 102 9.18 -13.64 4.61
CA ASN A 102 8.32 -13.45 3.45
C ASN A 102 8.92 -14.12 2.20
N CYS A 103 10.26 -14.18 2.07
CA CYS A 103 10.94 -14.90 1.00
C CYS A 103 10.81 -16.43 1.11
N ASP A 104 10.46 -16.96 2.28
CA ASP A 104 10.33 -18.42 2.47
C ASP A 104 9.00 -18.95 1.96
N PHE A 105 7.98 -18.09 1.82
CA PHE A 105 6.62 -18.53 1.48
C PHE A 105 5.81 -17.50 0.71
N ALA A 106 5.59 -16.30 1.27
CA ALA A 106 4.61 -15.37 0.71
C ALA A 106 4.99 -14.84 -0.67
N LEU A 107 6.25 -14.41 -0.84
CA LEU A 107 6.71 -13.84 -2.09
C LEU A 107 6.84 -14.91 -3.19
N PRO A 108 7.45 -16.10 -2.94
CA PRO A 108 7.39 -17.19 -3.91
C PRO A 108 5.96 -17.57 -4.31
N LEU A 109 5.03 -17.64 -3.36
CA LEU A 109 3.63 -17.97 -3.65
C LEU A 109 2.95 -16.92 -4.55
N LEU A 110 3.26 -15.64 -4.38
CA LEU A 110 2.74 -14.58 -5.23
C LEU A 110 3.33 -14.67 -6.64
N LEU A 111 4.65 -14.88 -6.75
CA LEU A 111 5.35 -15.06 -8.03
C LEU A 111 4.82 -16.29 -8.80
N ASP A 112 4.71 -17.44 -8.14
CA ASP A 112 4.18 -18.68 -8.71
C ASP A 112 2.74 -18.55 -9.21
N ARG A 113 1.96 -17.66 -8.58
CA ARG A 113 0.57 -17.38 -8.95
C ARG A 113 0.42 -16.20 -9.91
N GLU A 114 1.53 -15.60 -10.35
CA GLU A 114 1.59 -14.42 -11.20
C GLU A 114 0.79 -13.24 -10.62
N ILE A 115 0.78 -13.11 -9.28
CA ILE A 115 0.09 -12.04 -8.58
C ILE A 115 1.08 -10.89 -8.36
N PRO A 116 0.84 -9.69 -8.93
CA PRO A 116 1.71 -8.55 -8.72
C PRO A 116 1.65 -8.07 -7.26
N PHE A 117 2.79 -7.62 -6.74
CA PHE A 117 2.90 -7.07 -5.39
C PHE A 117 4.00 -6.00 -5.30
N THR A 118 3.88 -5.15 -4.29
CA THR A 118 4.90 -4.16 -3.91
C THR A 118 5.50 -4.52 -2.55
N TYR A 119 6.82 -4.47 -2.44
CA TYR A 119 7.56 -4.82 -1.23
C TYR A 119 8.33 -3.60 -0.73
N PHE A 120 7.80 -2.92 0.29
CA PHE A 120 8.42 -1.76 0.91
C PHE A 120 9.47 -2.21 1.92
N THR A 121 10.71 -1.76 1.75
CA THR A 121 11.83 -2.17 2.61
C THR A 121 12.46 -0.99 3.32
N CYS A 122 12.84 -1.19 4.58
CA CYS A 122 13.58 -0.19 5.34
C CYS A 122 15.09 -0.38 5.16
N LEU A 123 15.78 0.64 4.64
CA LEU A 123 17.11 0.49 4.05
C LEU A 123 18.18 0.01 5.05
N ASP A 124 18.31 0.66 6.20
CA ASP A 124 19.39 0.34 7.13
C ASP A 124 19.23 -1.06 7.73
N TYR A 125 17.98 -1.51 7.94
CA TYR A 125 17.73 -2.84 8.49
C TYR A 125 18.15 -3.92 7.50
N ILE A 126 17.85 -3.76 6.21
CA ILE A 126 18.29 -4.72 5.20
C ILE A 126 19.80 -4.66 4.95
N GLN A 127 20.43 -3.49 5.01
CA GLN A 127 21.88 -3.34 4.81
C GLN A 127 22.69 -3.88 5.99
N ARG A 128 22.27 -3.57 7.21
CA ARG A 128 23.00 -3.94 8.44
C ARG A 128 22.63 -5.32 8.95
N GLY A 129 21.50 -5.87 8.52
CA GLY A 129 21.03 -7.19 8.93
C GLY A 129 20.63 -7.25 10.41
N VAL A 130 20.21 -6.12 10.99
CA VAL A 130 19.81 -6.01 12.40
C VAL A 130 18.28 -6.09 12.54
N PRO A 131 17.73 -6.79 13.54
CA PRO A 131 16.29 -6.78 13.81
C PRO A 131 15.77 -5.38 14.17
N PHE A 132 14.47 -5.17 13.99
CA PHE A 132 13.85 -3.92 14.40
C PHE A 132 13.79 -3.77 15.93
N PRO A 133 13.89 -2.55 16.48
CA PRO A 133 13.85 -2.32 17.93
C PRO A 133 12.57 -2.84 18.59
N HIS A 134 11.40 -2.74 17.93
CA HIS A 134 10.13 -3.22 18.48
C HIS A 134 10.06 -4.74 18.57
N ASP A 135 10.73 -5.46 17.67
CA ASP A 135 10.81 -6.92 17.73
C ASP A 135 11.71 -7.34 18.90
N VAL A 136 12.89 -6.72 19.02
CA VAL A 136 13.82 -6.96 20.13
C VAL A 136 13.15 -6.66 21.47
N ALA A 137 12.41 -5.55 21.56
CA ALA A 137 11.66 -5.19 22.76
C ALA A 137 10.53 -6.20 23.10
N SER A 138 10.04 -6.93 22.10
CA SER A 138 9.05 -7.99 22.25
C SER A 138 9.68 -9.38 22.42
N GLU A 139 11.00 -9.45 22.66
CA GLU A 139 11.78 -10.68 22.76
C GLU A 139 11.71 -11.56 21.49
N GLN A 140 11.48 -10.94 20.34
CA GLN A 140 11.47 -11.59 19.03
C GLN A 140 12.70 -11.15 18.23
N TYR A 141 13.44 -12.13 17.69
CA TYR A 141 14.56 -11.88 16.81
C TYR A 141 14.15 -12.19 15.37
N LEU A 142 13.36 -11.28 14.80
CA LEU A 142 12.91 -11.38 13.42
C LEU A 142 13.98 -10.79 12.50
N ARG A 143 14.35 -11.55 11.47
CA ARG A 143 15.49 -11.20 10.63
C ARG A 143 15.01 -10.33 9.47
N PRO A 144 15.62 -9.16 9.21
CA PRO A 144 15.34 -8.43 7.99
C PRO A 144 15.89 -9.20 6.78
N ASN A 145 15.34 -8.91 5.60
CA ASN A 145 15.90 -9.35 4.34
C ASN A 145 17.37 -8.92 4.20
N THR A 146 18.16 -9.75 3.54
CA THR A 146 19.51 -9.35 3.11
C THR A 146 19.44 -8.52 1.81
N PRO A 147 20.47 -7.72 1.49
CA PRO A 147 20.51 -6.98 0.23
C PRO A 147 20.40 -7.90 -0.99
N ALA A 148 21.04 -9.08 -0.94
CA ALA A 148 20.96 -10.08 -2.00
C ALA A 148 19.53 -10.57 -2.25
N GLN A 149 18.73 -10.80 -1.19
CA GLN A 149 17.33 -11.18 -1.34
C GLN A 149 16.50 -10.07 -1.98
N ILE A 150 16.74 -8.80 -1.65
CA ILE A 150 16.02 -7.67 -2.25
C ILE A 150 16.38 -7.51 -3.74
N ILE A 151 17.66 -7.66 -4.09
CA ILE A 151 18.12 -7.66 -5.49
C ILE A 151 17.45 -8.80 -6.28
N GLU A 152 17.43 -10.01 -5.72
CA GLU A 152 16.81 -11.18 -6.36
C GLU A 152 15.31 -10.97 -6.59
N LEU A 153 14.58 -10.48 -5.58
CA LEU A 153 13.16 -10.15 -5.72
C LEU A 153 12.91 -9.12 -6.81
N ALA A 154 13.72 -8.05 -6.84
CA ALA A 154 13.64 -7.05 -7.89
C ALA A 154 13.88 -7.68 -9.27
N ALA A 155 14.90 -8.55 -9.41
CA ALA A 155 15.20 -9.24 -10.67
C ALA A 155 14.07 -10.17 -11.13
N LEU A 156 13.36 -10.81 -10.20
CA LEU A 156 12.18 -11.64 -10.46
C LEU A 156 10.91 -10.85 -10.80
N GLY A 157 10.98 -9.52 -10.81
CA GLY A 157 9.89 -8.64 -11.22
C GLY A 157 9.02 -8.10 -10.08
N ALA A 158 9.41 -8.32 -8.82
CA ALA A 158 8.76 -7.65 -7.70
C ALA A 158 8.99 -6.13 -7.78
N GLU A 159 7.96 -5.35 -7.44
CA GLU A 159 8.12 -3.90 -7.28
C GLU A 159 8.67 -3.61 -5.89
N ILE A 160 9.88 -3.05 -5.81
CA ILE A 160 10.50 -2.65 -4.55
C ILE A 160 10.15 -1.18 -4.26
N GLY A 161 9.64 -0.92 -3.06
CA GLY A 161 9.30 0.41 -2.56
C GLY A 161 10.17 0.83 -1.38
N ALA A 162 10.23 2.13 -1.11
CA ALA A 162 10.96 2.66 0.03
C ALA A 162 10.10 2.66 1.30
N HIS A 163 10.72 2.33 2.44
CA HIS A 163 10.11 2.42 3.77
C HIS A 163 11.00 3.18 4.76
N THR A 164 11.54 4.31 4.31
CA THR A 164 12.55 5.14 4.99
C THR A 164 13.91 4.45 5.21
N ARG A 165 14.89 5.19 5.75
CA ARG A 165 16.19 4.64 6.13
C ARG A 165 16.10 3.86 7.44
N THR A 166 15.58 4.50 8.49
CA THR A 166 15.68 3.98 9.88
C THR A 166 14.34 3.68 10.53
N HIS A 167 13.24 3.75 9.79
CA HIS A 167 11.86 3.53 10.26
C HIS A 167 11.40 4.53 11.34
N PRO A 168 11.71 5.85 11.23
CA PRO A 168 11.25 6.82 12.22
C PRO A 168 9.76 7.11 12.06
N ASN A 169 9.14 7.57 13.14
CA ASN A 169 7.85 8.24 13.04
C ASN A 169 8.05 9.62 12.39
N LEU A 170 7.78 9.74 11.09
CA LEU A 170 8.00 10.98 10.33
C LEU A 170 7.13 12.16 10.79
N GLY A 171 6.00 11.91 11.46
CA GLY A 171 5.20 12.95 12.11
C GLY A 171 5.90 13.62 13.31
N CYS A 172 7.04 13.09 13.74
CA CYS A 172 7.88 13.64 14.81
C CYS A 172 9.29 14.04 14.33
N VAL A 173 9.50 14.15 13.02
CA VAL A 173 10.78 14.57 12.44
C VAL A 173 10.61 15.96 11.83
N ASP A 174 11.16 16.96 12.51
CA ASP A 174 11.09 18.36 12.08
C ASP A 174 12.35 18.81 11.32
N GLU A 175 13.47 18.09 11.46
CA GLU A 175 14.75 18.42 10.83
C GLU A 175 14.70 18.13 9.31
N PRO A 176 14.83 19.14 8.43
CA PRO A 176 14.73 18.93 6.97
C PRO A 176 15.79 17.99 6.41
N ASP A 177 17.04 18.10 6.86
CA ASP A 177 18.14 17.24 6.40
C ASP A 177 17.90 15.77 6.79
N ARG A 178 17.28 15.54 7.96
CA ARG A 178 16.92 14.20 8.40
C ARG A 178 15.77 13.63 7.56
N LEU A 179 14.75 14.43 7.27
CA LEU A 179 13.67 14.01 6.34
C LEU A 179 14.23 13.66 4.96
N TYR A 180 15.17 14.46 4.46
CA TYR A 180 15.83 14.23 3.18
C TYR A 180 16.61 12.93 3.17
N ASP A 181 17.43 12.68 4.20
CA ASP A 181 18.16 11.42 4.29
C ASP A 181 17.22 10.20 4.39
N GLU A 182 16.17 10.30 5.21
CA GLU A 182 15.21 9.22 5.41
C GLU A 182 14.42 8.88 4.14
N ILE A 183 14.12 9.85 3.27
CA ILE A 183 13.16 9.68 2.17
C ILE A 183 13.83 9.64 0.80
N VAL A 184 14.76 10.57 0.54
CA VAL A 184 15.36 10.79 -0.77
C VAL A 184 16.68 10.04 -0.88
N THR A 185 17.63 10.30 0.03
CA THR A 185 18.93 9.61 0.01
C THR A 185 18.74 8.09 0.14
N ALA A 186 17.88 7.65 1.07
CA ALA A 186 17.57 6.24 1.23
C ALA A 186 16.96 5.60 -0.02
N ARG A 187 16.11 6.33 -0.75
CA ARG A 187 15.57 5.84 -2.02
C ARG A 187 16.66 5.67 -3.05
N ASP A 188 17.52 6.67 -3.22
CA ASP A 188 18.56 6.68 -4.25
C ASP A 188 19.56 5.55 -4.01
N GLU A 189 19.92 5.29 -2.75
CA GLU A 189 20.73 4.14 -2.36
C GLU A 189 20.02 2.80 -2.64
N LEU A 190 18.71 2.72 -2.39
CA LEU A 190 17.92 1.54 -2.70
C LEU A 190 17.82 1.29 -4.22
N GLU A 191 17.63 2.35 -5.02
CA GLU A 191 17.64 2.29 -6.48
C GLU A 191 18.99 1.80 -7.02
N GLN A 192 20.09 2.32 -6.45
CA GLN A 192 21.44 1.87 -6.78
C GLN A 192 21.65 0.40 -6.42
N LEU A 193 21.15 -0.02 -5.25
CA LEU A 193 21.27 -1.41 -4.79
C LEU A 193 20.58 -2.39 -5.75
N ILE A 194 19.36 -2.08 -6.19
CA ILE A 194 18.54 -2.99 -7.01
C ILE A 194 18.67 -2.78 -8.52
N GLY A 195 19.28 -1.67 -8.95
CA GLY A 195 19.42 -1.29 -10.36
C GLY A 195 18.10 -0.98 -11.06
N LYS A 196 17.06 -0.57 -10.31
CA LYS A 196 15.70 -0.26 -10.80
C LYS A 196 15.16 0.95 -10.05
N SER A 197 14.19 1.64 -10.66
CA SER A 197 13.55 2.78 -10.02
C SER A 197 12.63 2.37 -8.87
N VAL A 198 12.66 3.14 -7.78
CA VAL A 198 11.82 3.00 -6.57
C VAL A 198 10.76 4.09 -6.63
N ARG A 199 9.56 3.70 -7.09
CA ARG A 199 8.49 4.65 -7.42
C ARG A 199 7.54 4.96 -6.27
N TYR A 200 7.49 4.11 -5.26
CA TYR A 200 6.50 4.20 -4.18
C TYR A 200 7.17 4.28 -2.82
N PHE A 201 6.56 5.08 -1.94
CA PHE A 201 6.99 5.26 -0.56
C PHE A 201 5.87 4.85 0.40
N ALA A 202 6.15 4.04 1.41
CA ALA A 202 5.22 3.78 2.51
C ALA A 202 5.68 4.50 3.77
N PHE A 203 4.77 5.21 4.45
CA PHE A 203 5.07 5.86 5.73
C PHE A 203 5.19 4.80 6.85
N PRO A 204 6.29 4.78 7.63
CA PRO A 204 6.39 3.98 8.85
C PRO A 204 5.21 4.23 9.79
N TYR A 205 4.67 3.17 10.39
CA TYR A 205 3.43 3.13 11.21
C TYR A 205 2.15 3.53 10.45
N GLY A 206 2.26 4.53 9.58
CA GLY A 206 1.29 4.88 8.56
C GLY A 206 -0.05 5.36 9.08
N LEU A 207 -0.21 5.73 10.37
CA LEU A 207 -1.40 6.37 10.92
C LEU A 207 -1.35 7.89 10.70
N HIS A 208 -2.47 8.61 10.84
CA HIS A 208 -2.52 10.08 10.65
C HIS A 208 -1.43 10.83 11.42
N ALA A 209 -1.17 10.44 12.69
CA ALA A 209 -0.15 11.06 13.53
C ALA A 209 1.29 10.79 13.05
N ASN A 210 1.49 9.87 12.11
CA ASN A 210 2.78 9.51 11.54
C ASN A 210 3.03 10.12 10.17
N LEU A 211 1.97 10.64 9.54
CA LEU A 211 2.08 11.30 8.26
C LEU A 211 2.61 12.73 8.46
N SER A 212 3.56 13.11 7.64
CA SER A 212 4.17 14.44 7.65
C SER A 212 3.99 15.09 6.29
N LEU A 213 3.40 16.28 6.25
CA LEU A 213 3.21 17.04 5.02
C LEU A 213 4.56 17.44 4.38
N PRO A 214 5.56 17.93 5.13
CA PRO A 214 6.91 18.11 4.60
C PRO A 214 7.48 16.83 3.96
N ALA A 215 7.31 15.67 4.60
CA ALA A 215 7.77 14.39 4.06
C ALA A 215 7.09 14.02 2.74
N ALA A 216 5.77 14.20 2.63
CA ALA A 216 5.04 13.88 1.40
C ALA A 216 5.35 14.85 0.26
N ARG A 217 5.52 16.15 0.55
CA ARG A 217 5.98 17.14 -0.44
C ARG A 217 7.35 16.78 -0.96
N LEU A 218 8.28 16.46 -0.05
CA LEU A 218 9.61 16.02 -0.41
C LEU A 218 9.59 14.76 -1.28
N ALA A 219 8.74 13.78 -0.94
CA ALA A 219 8.57 12.60 -1.77
C ALA A 219 8.08 12.97 -3.19
N HIS A 220 7.10 13.85 -3.31
CA HIS A 220 6.57 14.29 -4.59
C HIS A 220 7.61 15.06 -5.42
N GLU A 221 8.24 16.09 -4.83
CA GLU A 221 9.23 16.96 -5.48
C GLU A 221 10.43 16.16 -6.01
N HIS A 222 10.76 15.04 -5.37
CA HIS A 222 11.83 14.15 -5.80
C HIS A 222 11.37 13.00 -6.70
N GLY A 223 10.09 12.93 -7.09
CA GLY A 223 9.62 12.03 -8.14
C GLY A 223 9.09 10.67 -7.68
N TYR A 224 8.72 10.51 -6.41
CA TYR A 224 7.86 9.38 -6.05
C TYR A 224 6.51 9.50 -6.77
N ALA A 225 6.04 8.40 -7.33
CA ALA A 225 4.76 8.34 -8.03
C ALA A 225 3.57 8.41 -7.04
N ALA A 226 3.68 7.76 -5.88
CA ALA A 226 2.69 7.86 -4.80
C ALA A 226 3.29 7.51 -3.44
N VAL A 227 2.62 7.95 -2.39
CA VAL A 227 2.88 7.61 -0.99
C VAL A 227 1.74 6.77 -0.41
N CYS A 228 2.06 5.86 0.50
CA CYS A 228 1.11 4.93 1.11
C CYS A 228 0.99 5.13 2.62
N SER A 229 -0.25 5.22 3.13
CA SER A 229 -0.54 5.14 4.57
C SER A 229 -0.97 3.74 4.99
N ALA A 230 -0.95 3.44 6.28
CA ALA A 230 -1.45 2.18 6.85
C ALA A 230 -2.84 2.34 7.49
N TYR A 231 -3.52 3.47 7.25
CA TYR A 231 -4.91 3.68 7.60
C TYR A 231 -5.78 3.91 6.37
N GLY A 232 -7.08 3.76 6.61
CA GLY A 232 -8.11 4.23 5.71
C GLY A 232 -8.97 3.10 5.19
N ALA A 233 -9.44 3.30 3.98
CA ALA A 233 -10.48 2.50 3.37
C ALA A 233 -10.22 2.37 1.86
N TYR A 234 -11.25 2.17 1.05
CA TYR A 234 -11.06 2.10 -0.39
C TYR A 234 -10.54 3.44 -0.96
N ASN A 235 -9.66 3.36 -1.95
CA ASN A 235 -9.37 4.46 -2.85
C ASN A 235 -10.46 4.45 -3.94
N ILE A 236 -11.12 5.59 -4.13
CA ILE A 236 -12.24 5.73 -5.07
C ILE A 236 -11.76 6.57 -6.26
N PRO A 237 -12.12 6.20 -7.50
CA PRO A 237 -11.74 7.00 -8.64
C PRO A 237 -12.20 8.46 -8.55
N GLY A 238 -11.30 9.37 -8.92
CA GLY A 238 -11.47 10.82 -8.78
C GLY A 238 -10.98 11.40 -7.44
N GLN A 239 -10.48 10.56 -6.53
CA GLN A 239 -9.68 11.03 -5.38
C GLN A 239 -8.21 11.23 -5.79
N SER A 240 -7.41 11.87 -4.93
CA SER A 240 -5.96 11.98 -5.15
C SER A 240 -5.34 10.60 -5.35
N ALA A 241 -4.57 10.45 -6.42
CA ALA A 241 -3.81 9.23 -6.71
C ALA A 241 -2.36 9.33 -6.21
N PHE A 242 -1.99 10.43 -5.56
CA PHE A 242 -0.68 10.57 -4.93
C PHE A 242 -0.65 9.95 -3.53
N HIS A 243 -1.73 10.07 -2.75
CA HIS A 243 -1.86 9.38 -1.46
C HIS A 243 -2.75 8.14 -1.59
N LEU A 244 -2.15 6.96 -1.48
CA LEU A 244 -2.86 5.69 -1.50
C LEU A 244 -3.12 5.20 -0.06
N ARG A 245 -4.40 5.06 0.28
CA ARG A 245 -4.83 4.51 1.56
C ARG A 245 -4.80 2.99 1.51
N ARG A 246 -4.40 2.36 2.62
CA ARG A 246 -4.27 0.90 2.68
C ARG A 246 -5.14 0.28 3.77
N ILE A 247 -5.51 -0.97 3.55
CA ILE A 247 -6.32 -1.80 4.44
C ILE A 247 -5.45 -2.96 4.93
N HIS A 248 -5.43 -3.18 6.25
CA HIS A 248 -4.66 -4.29 6.82
C HIS A 248 -5.22 -5.64 6.32
N GLY A 249 -4.33 -6.55 5.94
CA GLY A 249 -4.64 -7.95 5.63
C GLY A 249 -5.01 -8.76 6.87
N ASP A 250 -6.16 -8.44 7.47
CA ASP A 250 -6.61 -8.98 8.77
C ASP A 250 -6.64 -10.52 8.80
N PRO A 251 -6.02 -11.17 9.81
CA PRO A 251 -5.93 -12.63 9.87
C PRO A 251 -7.29 -13.32 10.09
N GLU A 252 -8.33 -12.58 10.51
CA GLU A 252 -9.68 -13.11 10.58
C GLU A 252 -10.39 -12.99 9.23
N MET A 253 -10.50 -14.10 8.51
CA MET A 253 -11.20 -14.18 7.22
C MET A 253 -12.55 -13.47 7.18
N LEU A 254 -13.37 -13.55 8.23
CA LEU A 254 -14.67 -12.88 8.24
C LEU A 254 -14.54 -11.35 8.13
N ARG A 255 -13.53 -10.76 8.77
CA ARG A 255 -13.30 -9.32 8.71
C ARG A 255 -12.68 -8.93 7.37
N PHE A 256 -11.71 -9.72 6.92
CA PHE A 256 -11.07 -9.59 5.62
C PHE A 256 -12.09 -9.57 4.47
N THR A 257 -12.91 -10.62 4.35
CA THR A 257 -13.92 -10.72 3.29
C THR A 257 -15.01 -9.65 3.45
N ASN A 258 -15.39 -9.32 4.68
CA ASN A 258 -16.36 -8.26 4.91
C ASN A 258 -15.84 -6.92 4.37
N TRP A 259 -14.60 -6.54 4.69
CA TRP A 259 -14.01 -5.29 4.19
C TRP A 259 -13.91 -5.28 2.67
N LEU A 260 -13.46 -6.38 2.07
CA LEU A 260 -13.17 -6.50 0.64
C LEU A 260 -14.36 -6.86 -0.25
N SER A 261 -15.55 -7.01 0.33
CA SER A 261 -16.80 -7.20 -0.43
C SER A 261 -17.60 -5.89 -0.55
N GLY A 262 -16.94 -4.74 -0.62
CA GLY A 262 -17.58 -3.43 -0.68
C GLY A 262 -18.32 -3.04 0.61
N ASP A 263 -17.69 -3.22 1.78
CA ASP A 263 -18.26 -2.76 3.07
C ASP A 263 -18.61 -1.26 2.99
N PRO A 264 -19.88 -0.86 3.14
CA PRO A 264 -20.27 0.55 3.11
C PRO A 264 -19.50 1.43 4.10
N ARG A 265 -19.11 0.87 5.25
CA ARG A 265 -18.30 1.59 6.26
C ARG A 265 -16.89 1.90 5.79
N ARG A 266 -16.39 1.18 4.77
CA ARG A 266 -15.10 1.43 4.11
C ARG A 266 -15.25 2.23 2.81
N LEU A 267 -16.47 2.49 2.35
CA LEU A 267 -16.72 3.37 1.20
C LEU A 267 -16.92 4.83 1.64
N ILE A 268 -17.54 5.02 2.81
CA ILE A 268 -17.90 6.35 3.35
C ILE A 268 -16.79 6.97 4.20
N ALA A 269 -15.79 6.19 4.62
CA ALA A 269 -14.72 6.64 5.52
C ALA A 269 -13.70 7.60 4.87
N GLY A 270 -14.09 8.34 3.82
CA GLY A 270 -13.24 9.25 3.08
C GLY A 270 -13.73 10.69 3.02
N ASP A 271 -14.52 11.17 3.99
CA ASP A 271 -14.94 12.59 4.01
C ASP A 271 -15.04 13.25 5.40
N THR A 272 -14.75 12.57 6.52
CA THR A 272 -15.15 13.10 7.85
C THR A 272 -14.06 13.23 8.90
N ALA A 273 -12.78 13.06 8.59
CA ALA A 273 -11.72 13.29 9.58
C ALA A 273 -10.39 13.68 8.93
N GLY A 274 -10.23 14.97 8.64
CA GLY A 274 -8.93 15.59 8.42
C GLY A 274 -8.07 14.89 7.38
N ASP A 275 -8.61 14.66 6.19
CA ASP A 275 -7.74 14.49 5.03
C ASP A 275 -6.90 15.76 5.00
N PHE A 276 -5.60 15.62 5.30
CA PHE A 276 -4.64 16.61 4.88
C PHE A 276 -4.97 16.86 3.40
N GLU A 277 -5.27 18.11 3.04
CA GLU A 277 -5.24 18.49 1.64
C GLU A 277 -3.83 18.16 1.18
N TRP A 278 -3.67 16.99 0.57
CA TRP A 278 -2.51 16.62 -0.21
C TRP A 278 -2.58 17.42 -1.51
N ASP A 279 -2.69 18.74 -1.38
CA ASP A 279 -2.56 19.75 -2.43
C ASP A 279 -1.11 19.81 -2.87
N VAL A 280 -0.61 18.65 -3.27
CA VAL A 280 0.57 18.51 -4.07
C VAL A 280 0.03 18.34 -5.48
N PRO A 281 0.19 19.34 -6.36
CA PRO A 281 -0.44 19.33 -7.67
C PRO A 281 -0.08 18.04 -8.42
N ASP A 282 -1.08 17.27 -8.82
CA ASP A 282 -0.89 16.26 -9.86
C ASP A 282 -0.68 17.07 -11.16
N GLU A 283 0.55 17.15 -11.67
CA GLU A 283 0.92 17.97 -12.85
C GLU A 283 0.22 17.56 -14.17
N THR A 284 -0.87 16.79 -14.10
CA THR A 284 -1.61 16.32 -15.27
C THR A 284 -2.81 17.21 -15.66
N THR A 285 -2.98 18.39 -15.05
CA THR A 285 -3.93 19.40 -15.54
C THR A 285 -3.31 20.32 -16.60
N HIS A 286 -3.54 19.96 -17.87
CA HIS A 286 -3.46 20.81 -19.06
C HIS A 286 -2.07 21.34 -19.49
N VAL A 287 -1.34 20.54 -20.28
CA VAL A 287 -0.59 21.08 -21.42
C VAL A 287 -1.56 21.16 -22.60
N GLY A 288 -2.29 22.26 -22.71
CA GLY A 288 -3.17 22.59 -23.82
C GLY A 288 -2.99 24.06 -24.22
N ASP A 289 -2.64 24.27 -25.48
CA ASP A 289 -2.63 25.53 -26.22
C ASP A 289 -1.56 26.57 -25.87
N SER A 290 -0.31 26.27 -26.26
CA SER A 290 0.57 27.32 -26.77
C SER A 290 0.08 27.75 -28.16
N ALA A 291 -0.76 28.79 -28.19
CA ALA A 291 -1.20 29.41 -29.44
C ALA A 291 0.01 29.95 -30.22
N VAL A 292 0.21 29.37 -31.41
CA VAL A 292 1.05 29.89 -32.48
C VAL A 292 0.46 31.24 -32.93
N MET A 293 1.03 32.34 -32.43
CA MET A 293 0.81 33.66 -33.02
C MET A 293 1.74 33.81 -34.22
N GLY A 294 1.19 33.48 -35.40
CA GLY A 294 1.79 33.80 -36.68
C GLY A 294 1.85 35.31 -36.88
N VAL A 295 3.05 35.84 -37.06
CA VAL A 295 3.26 37.20 -37.58
C VAL A 295 3.36 37.10 -39.09
N SER A 296 2.24 37.36 -39.77
CA SER A 296 2.22 37.69 -41.20
C SER A 296 2.52 39.17 -41.37
N GLY A 297 3.48 39.50 -42.24
CA GLY A 297 3.96 40.86 -42.44
C GLY A 297 2.99 41.84 -43.09
N ARG A 298 3.35 43.12 -42.95
CA ARG A 298 3.42 44.15 -43.99
C ARG A 298 4.39 45.22 -43.52
#